data_AF-A0A7Z0J0Z8-F1
#
_entry.id   AF-A0A7Z0J0Z8-F1
#
_cell.length_a   1.000
_cell.length_b   1.000
_cell.length_c   1.000
_cell.angle_alpha   90.00
_cell.angle_beta   90.00
_cell.angle_gamma   90.00
#
_symmetry.space_group_name_H-M   'P 1'
#
loop_
_entity.id
_entity.type
_entity.pdbx_description
1 polymer ?
#
loop_
_entity_poly.entity_id
_entity_poly.type
_entity_poly.pdbx_seq_one_letter_code
_entity_poly.pdbx_strand_id
1 'polypeptide(L)'
;MAGSILISDKVGIPLNSFGMYYLIERIRNEFHVEDEIFKREIYETLDDQGMPFIVLNRQGKLGFNAFVRAAERAYDKAREEESFLIYGHLWRPLFDLLEADPRYDTSRSGLS
;
A
#
# COMPACT_ATOMS: atom_id res chain seq x y z
N MET A 1 4.17 11.38 15.12
CA MET A 1 4.69 11.89 13.84
C MET A 1 3.82 11.34 12.71
N ALA A 2 3.14 12.21 11.95
CA ALA A 2 2.37 11.78 10.80
C ALA A 2 3.30 11.20 9.71
N GLY A 3 2.78 10.27 8.92
CA GLY A 3 3.52 9.63 7.82
C GLY A 3 2.70 9.59 6.53
N SER A 4 3.22 8.96 5.48
CA SER A 4 2.52 8.90 4.20
C SER A 4 2.83 7.67 3.36
N ILE A 5 1.93 7.39 2.41
CA ILE A 5 2.18 6.50 1.27
C ILE A 5 2.29 7.39 0.04
N LEU A 6 3.48 7.47 -0.56
CA LEU A 6 3.70 8.24 -1.79
C LEU A 6 3.43 7.34 -3.00
N ILE A 7 2.31 7.57 -3.68
CA ILE A 7 1.86 6.76 -4.82
C ILE A 7 2.59 7.22 -6.10
N SER A 8 2.59 8.53 -6.35
CA SER A 8 3.31 9.19 -7.45
C SER A 8 3.88 10.54 -6.97
N ASP A 9 4.60 11.27 -7.83
CA ASP A 9 5.30 12.52 -7.47
C ASP A 9 4.39 13.59 -6.83
N LYS A 10 3.09 13.56 -7.13
CA LYS A 10 2.10 14.53 -6.62
C LYS A 10 0.90 13.88 -5.95
N VAL A 11 0.90 12.55 -5.81
CA VAL A 11 -0.22 11.79 -5.27
C VAL A 11 0.26 10.94 -4.12
N GLY A 12 -0.37 11.12 -2.97
CA GLY A 12 -0.07 10.35 -1.78
C GLY A 12 -1.14 10.50 -0.72
N ILE A 13 -1.05 9.64 0.29
CA ILE A 13 -2.03 9.57 1.36
C ILE A 13 -1.34 9.98 2.66
N PRO A 14 -1.74 11.11 3.26
CA PRO A 14 -1.28 11.43 4.60
C PRO A 14 -1.97 10.50 5.61
N LEU A 15 -1.19 9.95 6.51
CA LEU A 15 -1.63 9.06 7.58
C LEU A 15 -1.15 9.58 8.92
N ASN A 16 -1.95 9.38 9.97
CA ASN A 16 -1.43 9.53 11.33
C ASN A 16 -0.50 8.34 11.67
N SER A 17 0.28 8.42 12.75
CA SER A 17 1.27 7.39 13.10
C SER A 17 0.67 5.99 13.21
N PHE A 18 -0.51 5.88 13.83
CA PHE A 18 -1.19 4.60 14.03
C PHE A 18 -1.76 4.03 12.74
N GLY A 19 -2.37 4.87 11.91
CA GLY A 19 -2.89 4.49 10.59
C GLY A 19 -1.77 4.08 9.64
N MET A 20 -0.63 4.76 9.70
CA MET A 20 0.57 4.38 8.97
C MET A 20 1.04 2.99 9.40
N TYR A 21 1.29 2.77 10.70
CA TYR A 21 1.72 1.47 11.21
C TYR A 21 0.70 0.37 10.90
N TYR A 22 -0.59 0.64 11.11
CA TYR A 22 -1.67 -0.30 10.85
C TYR A 22 -1.70 -0.76 9.40
N LEU A 23 -1.68 0.19 8.46
CA LEU A 23 -1.91 -0.05 7.04
C LEU A 23 -0.66 -0.62 6.38
N ILE A 24 0.49 0.05 6.57
CA ILE A 24 1.74 -0.28 5.91
C ILE A 24 2.28 -1.65 6.35
N GLU A 25 2.21 -1.98 7.64
CA GLU A 25 2.70 -3.27 8.14
C GLU A 25 1.80 -4.44 7.73
N ARG A 26 0.48 -4.22 7.63
CA ARG A 26 -0.42 -5.25 7.08
C ARG A 26 -0.10 -5.54 5.63
N ILE A 27 0.08 -4.51 4.81
CA ILE A 27 0.43 -4.68 3.39
C ILE A 27 1.79 -5.38 3.26
N ARG A 28 2.78 -5.01 4.10
CA ARG A 28 4.13 -5.58 4.10
C ARG A 28 4.14 -7.11 4.24
N ASN A 29 3.26 -7.63 5.10
CA ASN A 29 3.18 -9.05 5.41
C ASN A 29 2.53 -9.89 4.30
N GLU A 30 1.88 -9.25 3.34
CA GLU A 30 1.11 -9.91 2.29
C GLU A 30 1.80 -9.92 0.94
N PHE A 31 3.06 -9.48 0.86
CA PHE A 31 3.89 -9.68 -0.32
C PHE A 31 4.22 -11.16 -0.50
N HIS A 32 4.22 -11.63 -1.76
CA HIS A 32 4.75 -12.95 -2.09
C HIS A 32 6.27 -12.92 -2.13
N VAL A 33 6.88 -14.10 -1.97
CA VAL A 33 8.35 -14.27 -2.02
C VAL A 33 8.95 -13.78 -3.34
N GLU A 34 8.24 -13.97 -4.45
CA GLU A 34 8.63 -13.50 -5.79
C GLU A 34 8.63 -11.96 -5.94
N ASP A 35 7.88 -11.26 -5.10
CA ASP A 35 7.75 -9.80 -5.11
C ASP A 35 8.68 -9.13 -4.08
N GLU A 36 9.58 -9.87 -3.41
CA GLU A 36 10.39 -9.32 -2.31
C GLU A 36 11.35 -8.20 -2.73
N ILE A 37 11.82 -8.22 -3.99
CA ILE A 37 12.64 -7.11 -4.49
C ILE A 37 11.85 -5.80 -4.50
N PHE A 38 10.57 -5.84 -4.90
CA PHE A 38 9.70 -4.66 -4.92
C PHE A 38 9.34 -4.23 -3.51
N LYS A 39 9.04 -5.18 -2.62
CA LYS A 39 8.79 -4.89 -1.20
C LYS A 39 9.97 -4.14 -0.58
N ARG A 40 11.19 -4.65 -0.73
CA ARG A 40 12.39 -3.99 -0.20
C ARG A 40 12.53 -2.55 -0.74
N GLU A 41 12.37 -2.36 -2.04
CA GLU A 41 12.50 -1.03 -2.65
C GLU A 41 11.41 -0.04 -2.23
N ILE A 42 10.16 -0.50 -2.07
CA ILE A 42 9.03 0.35 -1.65
C ILE A 42 9.22 0.82 -0.20
N TYR A 43 9.77 -0.03 0.65
CA TYR A 43 9.92 0.19 2.09
C TYR A 43 11.29 0.76 2.50
N GLU A 44 12.27 0.82 1.58
CA GLU A 44 13.64 1.33 1.81
C GLU A 44 13.65 2.66 2.58
N THR A 45 12.79 3.61 2.21
CA THR A 45 12.78 4.94 2.85
C THR A 45 12.29 4.89 4.30
N LEU A 46 11.40 3.94 4.62
CA LEU A 46 10.95 3.69 5.98
C LEU A 46 12.00 2.93 6.79
N ASP A 47 12.52 1.84 6.21
CA ASP A 47 13.35 0.87 6.94
C ASP A 47 14.81 1.34 7.09
N ASP A 48 15.41 1.84 6.01
CA ASP A 48 16.84 2.15 5.97
C ASP A 48 17.11 3.62 6.29
N GLN A 49 16.17 4.51 5.97
CA GLN A 49 16.33 5.96 6.15
C GLN A 49 15.53 6.49 7.37
N GLY A 50 14.69 5.65 7.98
CA GLY A 50 13.90 6.01 9.16
C GLY A 50 12.85 7.10 8.91
N MET A 51 12.50 7.36 7.64
CA MET A 51 11.54 8.39 7.27
C MET A 51 10.12 7.82 7.38
N PRO A 52 9.12 8.59 7.84
CA PRO A 52 7.78 8.06 8.07
C PRO A 52 6.97 7.97 6.77
N PHE A 53 7.52 7.40 5.69
CA PHE A 53 6.78 7.15 4.47
C PHE A 53 7.36 6.01 3.63
N ILE A 54 6.49 5.38 2.83
CA ILE A 54 6.88 4.43 1.77
C ILE A 54 6.67 5.04 0.39
N VAL A 55 7.33 4.49 -0.61
CA VAL A 55 7.43 5.10 -1.93
C VAL A 55 7.11 4.12 -3.04
N LEU A 56 6.04 4.38 -3.79
CA LEU A 56 5.65 3.63 -4.98
C LEU A 56 6.06 4.35 -6.28
N ASN A 57 6.39 5.64 -6.26
CA ASN A 57 6.67 6.41 -7.49
C ASN A 57 7.91 5.90 -8.25
N ARG A 58 8.85 5.24 -7.57
CA ARG A 58 10.03 4.59 -8.17
C ARG A 58 9.71 3.27 -8.86
N GLN A 59 8.53 2.70 -8.60
CA GLN A 59 8.14 1.40 -9.12
C GLN A 59 7.55 1.50 -10.54
N GLY A 60 8.02 0.63 -11.42
CA GLY A 60 7.38 0.37 -12.69
C GLY A 60 6.04 -0.38 -12.53
N LYS A 61 5.38 -0.70 -13.64
CA LYS A 61 4.08 -1.39 -13.63
C LYS A 61 4.09 -2.69 -12.80
N LEU A 62 5.14 -3.49 -12.87
CA LEU A 62 5.23 -4.76 -12.15
C LEU A 62 5.26 -4.56 -10.62
N GLY A 63 6.19 -3.76 -10.12
CA GLY A 63 6.32 -3.49 -8.68
C GLY A 63 5.12 -2.73 -8.09
N PHE A 64 4.56 -1.79 -8.85
CA PHE A 64 3.32 -1.12 -8.46
C PHE A 64 2.18 -2.13 -8.26
N ASN A 65 1.97 -3.02 -9.24
CA ASN A 65 0.91 -4.02 -9.13
C ASN A 65 1.25 -5.13 -8.13
N ALA A 66 2.50 -5.33 -7.74
CA ALA A 66 2.89 -6.21 -6.63
C ALA A 66 2.37 -5.64 -5.30
N PHE A 67 2.58 -4.34 -5.07
CA PHE A 67 2.00 -3.63 -3.93
C PHE A 67 0.47 -3.70 -3.92
N VAL A 68 -0.18 -3.45 -5.06
CA VAL A 68 -1.65 -3.54 -5.18
C VAL A 68 -2.15 -4.92 -4.73
N ARG A 69 -1.56 -6.01 -5.24
CA ARG A 69 -1.95 -7.38 -4.83
C ARG A 69 -1.75 -7.64 -3.35
N ALA A 70 -0.63 -7.17 -2.80
CA ALA A 70 -0.36 -7.28 -1.38
C ALA A 70 -1.40 -6.48 -0.56
N ALA A 71 -1.79 -5.30 -1.03
CA ALA A 71 -2.81 -4.47 -0.39
C ALA A 71 -4.20 -5.10 -0.43
N GLU A 72 -4.61 -5.68 -1.56
CA GLU A 72 -5.87 -6.43 -1.69
C GLU A 72 -5.93 -7.61 -0.70
N ARG A 73 -4.88 -8.43 -0.66
CA ARG A 73 -4.78 -9.54 0.31
C ARG A 73 -4.81 -9.06 1.75
N ALA A 74 -4.12 -7.97 2.04
CA ALA A 74 -4.09 -7.39 3.38
C ALA A 74 -5.46 -6.85 3.79
N TYR A 75 -6.19 -6.25 2.87
CA TYR A 75 -7.57 -5.82 3.08
C TYR A 75 -8.52 -6.99 3.35
N ASP A 76 -8.44 -8.05 2.54
CA ASP A 76 -9.28 -9.24 2.68
C ASP A 76 -9.09 -9.93 4.03
N LYS A 77 -7.88 -9.93 4.59
CA LYS A 77 -7.64 -10.40 5.96
C LYS A 77 -8.08 -9.38 7.00
N ALA A 78 -7.74 -8.11 6.81
CA ALA A 78 -8.04 -7.06 7.76
C ALA A 78 -9.53 -6.91 8.02
N ARG A 79 -10.40 -7.05 7.01
CA ARG A 79 -11.86 -6.90 7.15
C ARG A 79 -12.50 -7.90 8.11
N GLU A 80 -11.82 -9.01 8.43
CA GLU A 80 -12.27 -10.03 9.36
C GLU A 80 -11.77 -9.78 10.81
N GLU A 81 -10.87 -8.80 10.99
CA GLU A 81 -10.32 -8.44 12.29
C GLU A 81 -11.15 -7.36 13.00
N GLU A 82 -11.24 -7.43 14.34
CA GLU A 82 -11.92 -6.40 15.15
C GLU A 82 -11.34 -4.99 14.95
N SER A 83 -10.02 -4.92 14.70
CA SER A 83 -9.30 -3.66 14.44
C SER A 83 -9.82 -2.91 13.21
N PHE A 84 -10.50 -3.59 12.29
CA PHE A 84 -11.10 -3.01 11.10
C PHE A 84 -12.21 -2.01 11.41
N LEU A 85 -12.91 -2.18 12.55
CA LEU A 85 -13.92 -1.20 12.97
C LEU A 85 -13.32 0.20 13.18
N ILE A 86 -12.05 0.26 13.57
CA ILE A 86 -11.34 1.51 13.84
C ILE A 86 -10.63 2.00 12.57
N TYR A 87 -9.91 1.10 11.89
CA TYR A 87 -8.99 1.49 10.82
C TYR A 87 -9.50 1.19 9.39
N GLY A 88 -10.67 0.57 9.26
CA GLY A 88 -11.28 0.18 7.99
C GLY A 88 -11.42 1.33 7.00
N HIS A 89 -11.67 2.53 7.51
CA HIS A 89 -11.81 3.77 6.73
C HIS A 89 -10.53 4.17 5.97
N LEU A 90 -9.36 3.66 6.34
CA LEU A 90 -8.09 3.98 5.69
C LEU A 90 -7.89 3.25 4.34
N TRP A 91 -8.54 2.11 4.15
CA TRP A 91 -8.34 1.27 2.97
C TRP A 91 -8.95 1.86 1.71
N ARG A 92 -10.14 2.45 1.82
CA ARG A 92 -10.86 2.95 0.64
C ARG A 92 -10.11 4.09 -0.08
N PRO A 93 -9.62 5.14 0.60
CA PRO A 93 -8.78 6.16 -0.03
C PRO A 93 -7.51 5.60 -0.65
N LEU A 94 -6.94 4.52 -0.09
CA LEU A 94 -5.80 3.83 -0.68
C LEU A 94 -6.16 3.20 -2.02
N PHE A 95 -7.20 2.39 -2.07
CA PHE A 95 -7.61 1.74 -3.31
C PHE A 95 -8.04 2.73 -4.38
N ASP A 96 -8.80 3.77 -4.04
CA ASP A 96 -9.22 4.79 -5.00
C ASP A 96 -8.02 5.44 -5.71
N LEU A 97 -6.93 5.69 -4.98
CA LEU A 97 -5.72 6.28 -5.56
C LEU A 97 -4.84 5.26 -6.29
N LEU A 98 -4.83 3.99 -5.85
CA LEU A 98 -4.12 2.93 -6.55
C LEU A 98 -4.78 2.62 -7.90
N GLU A 99 -6.11 2.53 -7.94
CA GLU A 99 -6.91 2.27 -9.15
C GLU A 99 -6.83 3.43 -10.16
N ALA A 100 -6.71 4.66 -9.67
CA ALA A 100 -6.54 5.85 -10.52
C ALA A 100 -5.14 5.99 -11.12
N ASP A 101 -4.14 5.24 -10.65
CA ASP A 101 -2.77 5.33 -11.14
C ASP A 101 -2.64 4.68 -12.54
N PRO A 102 -1.99 5.32 -13.53
CA PRO A 102 -1.81 4.75 -14.87
C PRO A 102 -1.08 3.40 -14.92
N ARG A 103 -0.34 3.06 -13.85
CA ARG A 103 0.35 1.76 -13.72
C ARG A 103 -0.60 0.65 -13.28
N TYR A 104 -1.79 0.95 -12.76
CA TYR A 104 -2.75 -0.07 -12.33
C TYR A 104 -3.13 -1.01 -13.48
N ASP A 105 -3.21 -2.31 -13.19
CA ASP A 105 -3.59 -3.33 -14.15
C ASP A 105 -5.11 -3.53 -14.19
N THR A 106 -5.77 -2.82 -15.10
CA THR A 106 -7.24 -2.86 -15.31
C THR A 106 -7.76 -4.19 -15.83
N SER A 107 -6.89 -5.07 -16.33
CA SER A 107 -7.25 -6.44 -16.74
C SER A 107 -7.79 -7.28 -15.57
N ARG A 108 -7.65 -6.77 -14.34
CA ARG A 108 -8.11 -7.37 -13.08
C ARG A 108 -9.51 -6.94 -12.67
N SER A 109 -10.06 -5.88 -13.26
CA SER A 109 -11.40 -5.34 -12.95
C SER A 109 -12.53 -6.16 -13.59
N GLY A 110 -12.45 -7.49 -13.53
CA GLY A 110 -13.47 -8.44 -13.97
C GLY A 110 -14.54 -8.71 -12.91
N LEU A 111 -14.93 -7.70 -12.15
CA LEU A 111 -16.10 -7.72 -11.26
C LEU A 111 -16.98 -6.52 -11.62
N SER A 112 -17.74 -6.68 -12.69
CA SER A 112 -18.93 -5.87 -13.03
C SER A 112 -20.16 -6.77 -12.94
#